data_AF-A0A9W8H769-F1
#
_entry.id   AF-A0A9W8H769-F1
#
_cell.length_a   1.000
_cell.length_b   1.000
_cell.length_c   1.000
_cell.angle_alpha   90.00
_cell.angle_beta   90.00
_cell.angle_gamma   90.00
#
_symmetry.space_group_name_H-M   'P 1'
#
loop_
_entity.id
_entity.type
_entity.pdbx_description
1 polymer ?
#
loop_
_entity_poly.entity_id
_entity_poly.type
_entity_poly.pdbx_seq_one_letter_code
_entity_poly.pdbx_strand_id
1 'polypeptide(L)'
;MADSILFSYHDSTLFTSDPLTLHDGKWLNDAILSFYFEYLANEVLRGDSTIMFLKPALVQCLRLQQDLPSLQSALPPDMHTKHIIFIPINDGDDVFVQGGSGSHWSLLVCSRTTRGAGLTADVTFHYFDSAANANYQVALAVKAKLEMLLGESHRQIITHSCPQQENGYDCGVFVILFADILARRYADLRLPPRQPSPQNGTRSVAIRYSPPLVPIAAGYSMLASANNDLIRRVMSPFAVPAADAPAVKYREFRPAMLQTAVIRRTFWWIDYGDLCNPNKARRTLRKLIDEHCAIKRSPLI
;
A
#
# COMPACT_ATOMS: atom_id res chain seq x y z
N MET A 1 -28.47 16.07 -15.13
CA MET A 1 -27.91 15.07 -16.06
C MET A 1 -27.41 13.90 -15.22
N ALA A 2 -27.58 12.66 -15.68
CA ALA A 2 -27.00 11.50 -15.01
C ALA A 2 -25.47 11.60 -15.06
N ASP A 3 -24.80 11.20 -13.98
CA ASP A 3 -23.34 11.17 -13.93
C ASP A 3 -22.80 10.15 -14.93
N SER A 4 -21.80 10.55 -15.71
CA SER A 4 -21.27 9.74 -16.81
C SER A 4 -19.99 9.02 -16.41
N ILE A 5 -19.72 7.86 -17.00
CA ILE A 5 -18.46 7.15 -16.74
C ILE A 5 -17.30 8.01 -17.28
N LEU A 6 -16.32 8.28 -16.41
CA LEU A 6 -15.08 8.94 -16.79
C LEU A 6 -14.12 7.92 -17.42
N PHE A 7 -13.85 6.81 -16.71
CA PHE A 7 -13.10 5.65 -17.19
C PHE A 7 -13.23 4.46 -16.22
N SER A 8 -12.87 3.26 -16.70
CA SER A 8 -12.68 2.07 -15.86
C SER A 8 -11.22 1.63 -15.88
N TYR A 9 -10.69 1.24 -14.73
CA TYR A 9 -9.33 0.74 -14.53
C TYR A 9 -9.39 -0.52 -13.68
N HIS A 10 -8.98 -1.65 -14.27
CA HIS A 10 -9.28 -2.99 -13.76
C HIS A 10 -10.75 -3.07 -13.32
N ASP A 11 -11.00 -3.47 -12.09
CA ASP A 11 -12.33 -3.66 -11.53
C ASP A 11 -12.84 -2.41 -10.78
N SER A 12 -12.24 -1.23 -11.02
CA SER A 12 -12.70 0.07 -10.54
C SER A 12 -13.26 0.90 -11.70
N THR A 13 -14.43 1.49 -11.50
CA THR A 13 -15.02 2.44 -12.46
C THR A 13 -15.19 3.77 -11.77
N LEU A 14 -14.67 4.84 -12.40
CA LEU A 14 -14.85 6.21 -11.97
C LEU A 14 -15.85 6.90 -12.90
N PHE A 15 -16.76 7.64 -12.29
CA PHE A 15 -17.67 8.57 -12.94
C PHE A 15 -17.10 9.99 -12.91
N THR A 16 -17.70 10.88 -13.70
CA THR A 16 -17.26 12.26 -13.85
C THR A 16 -17.34 13.06 -12.54
N SER A 17 -18.20 12.68 -11.61
CA SER A 17 -18.28 13.32 -10.29
C SER A 17 -17.19 12.85 -9.30
N ASP A 18 -16.65 11.63 -9.45
CA ASP A 18 -15.72 11.06 -8.46
C ASP A 18 -14.46 11.92 -8.25
N PRO A 19 -13.77 12.42 -9.29
CA PRO A 19 -12.59 13.27 -9.09
C PRO A 19 -12.89 14.62 -8.43
N LEU A 20 -14.17 15.04 -8.33
CA LEU A 20 -14.55 16.25 -7.60
C LEU A 20 -14.40 16.06 -6.08
N THR A 21 -14.40 14.83 -5.59
CA THR A 21 -14.12 14.50 -4.18
C THR A 21 -12.67 14.75 -3.79
N LEU A 22 -11.77 14.92 -4.76
CA LEU A 22 -10.37 15.27 -4.54
C LEU A 22 -10.15 16.77 -4.28
N HIS A 23 -11.18 17.62 -4.41
CA HIS A 23 -11.05 19.02 -4.03
C HIS A 23 -10.75 19.17 -2.53
N ASP A 24 -10.07 20.25 -2.16
CA ASP A 24 -9.82 20.57 -0.75
C ASP A 24 -11.15 20.72 0.00
N GLY A 25 -11.19 20.26 1.25
CA GLY A 25 -12.41 20.25 2.06
C GLY A 25 -13.46 19.20 1.68
N LYS A 26 -13.19 18.30 0.73
CA LYS A 26 -14.14 17.23 0.33
C LYS A 26 -13.73 15.85 0.84
N TRP A 27 -14.72 15.04 1.23
CA TRP A 27 -14.51 13.64 1.60
C TRP A 27 -14.23 12.81 0.36
N LEU A 28 -13.21 11.96 0.43
CA LEU A 28 -13.01 10.94 -0.61
C LEU A 28 -14.14 9.91 -0.55
N ASN A 29 -14.54 9.42 -1.72
CA ASN A 29 -15.53 8.36 -1.84
C ASN A 29 -14.88 7.00 -2.18
N ASP A 30 -15.72 5.98 -2.20
CA ASP A 30 -15.36 4.60 -2.47
C ASP A 30 -14.62 4.42 -3.80
N ALA A 31 -15.02 5.17 -4.83
CA ALA A 31 -14.45 5.07 -6.17
C ALA A 31 -12.98 5.50 -6.18
N ILE A 32 -12.64 6.59 -5.48
CA ILE A 32 -11.25 7.08 -5.38
C ILE A 32 -10.37 6.10 -4.60
N LEU A 33 -10.86 5.57 -3.47
CA LEU A 33 -10.12 4.55 -2.71
C LEU A 33 -9.91 3.28 -3.54
N SER A 34 -10.97 2.81 -4.21
CA SER A 34 -10.92 1.61 -5.07
C SER A 34 -9.93 1.79 -6.22
N PHE A 35 -9.97 2.93 -6.91
CA PHE A 35 -9.04 3.25 -7.98
C PHE A 35 -7.59 3.20 -7.49
N TYR A 36 -7.30 3.84 -6.35
CA TYR A 36 -5.94 3.88 -5.85
C TYR A 36 -5.45 2.51 -5.38
N PHE A 37 -6.33 1.67 -4.83
CA PHE A 37 -6.00 0.30 -4.47
C PHE A 37 -5.72 -0.58 -5.69
N GLU A 38 -6.47 -0.43 -6.78
CA GLU A 38 -6.14 -1.07 -8.07
C GLU A 38 -4.78 -0.58 -8.59
N TYR A 39 -4.48 0.71 -8.46
CA TYR A 39 -3.18 1.26 -8.85
C TYR A 39 -2.04 0.68 -7.99
N LEU A 40 -2.22 0.56 -6.68
CA LEU A 40 -1.24 -0.09 -5.79
C LEU A 40 -1.00 -1.55 -6.20
N ALA A 41 -2.07 -2.31 -6.40
CA ALA A 41 -1.98 -3.73 -6.75
C ALA A 41 -1.26 -3.95 -8.09
N ASN A 42 -1.63 -3.19 -9.13
CA ASN A 42 -1.22 -3.47 -10.50
C ASN A 42 0.06 -2.72 -10.91
N GLU A 43 0.23 -1.45 -10.54
CA GLU A 43 1.37 -0.62 -10.99
C GLU A 43 2.54 -0.66 -9.99
N VAL A 44 2.22 -0.59 -8.70
CA VAL A 44 3.24 -0.50 -7.64
C VAL A 44 3.74 -1.88 -7.26
N LEU A 45 2.82 -2.80 -7.01
CA LEU A 45 3.11 -4.16 -6.57
C LEU A 45 3.21 -5.16 -7.74
N ARG A 46 2.88 -4.73 -8.96
CA ARG A 46 3.00 -5.54 -10.18
C ARG A 46 2.29 -6.90 -10.08
N GLY A 47 1.14 -6.92 -9.42
CA GLY A 47 0.35 -8.13 -9.23
C GLY A 47 0.92 -9.11 -8.20
N ASP A 48 1.64 -8.63 -7.17
CA ASP A 48 2.08 -9.48 -6.04
C ASP A 48 0.86 -10.20 -5.43
N SER A 49 0.78 -11.50 -5.69
CA SER A 49 -0.37 -12.34 -5.32
C SER A 49 -0.50 -12.56 -3.82
N THR A 50 0.45 -12.10 -3.01
CA THR A 50 0.40 -12.26 -1.54
C THR A 50 -0.19 -11.05 -0.82
N ILE A 51 -0.41 -9.95 -1.53
CA ILE A 51 -1.00 -8.72 -1.00
C ILE A 51 -2.38 -8.54 -1.66
N MET A 52 -3.36 -8.13 -0.87
CA MET A 52 -4.72 -7.86 -1.35
C MET A 52 -5.22 -6.54 -0.78
N PHE A 53 -6.03 -5.84 -1.56
CA PHE A 53 -6.77 -4.67 -1.12
C PHE A 53 -8.27 -4.96 -1.29
N LEU A 54 -9.02 -4.96 -0.20
CA LEU A 54 -10.47 -5.06 -0.29
C LEU A 54 -11.04 -3.72 -0.73
N LYS A 55 -12.05 -3.76 -1.59
CA LYS A 55 -12.78 -2.56 -1.99
C LYS A 55 -13.73 -2.11 -0.88
N PRO A 56 -13.93 -0.80 -0.71
CA PRO A 56 -14.89 -0.26 0.26
C PRO A 56 -16.27 -0.93 0.20
N ALA A 57 -16.84 -1.09 -1.00
CA ALA A 57 -18.15 -1.74 -1.18
C ALA A 57 -18.20 -3.18 -0.65
N LEU A 58 -17.11 -3.97 -0.81
CA LEU A 58 -17.04 -5.32 -0.27
C LEU A 58 -16.92 -5.30 1.26
N VAL A 59 -16.15 -4.38 1.83
CA VAL A 59 -16.05 -4.23 3.29
C VAL A 59 -17.38 -3.81 3.90
N GLN A 60 -18.12 -2.93 3.23
CA GLN A 60 -19.45 -2.53 3.64
C GLN A 60 -20.44 -3.70 3.59
N CYS A 61 -20.36 -4.52 2.54
CA CYS A 61 -21.13 -5.77 2.46
C CYS A 61 -20.80 -6.70 3.64
N LEU A 62 -19.51 -6.92 3.94
CA LEU A 62 -19.05 -7.73 5.08
C LEU A 62 -19.61 -7.23 6.42
N ARG A 63 -19.67 -5.91 6.60
CA ARG A 63 -20.19 -5.31 7.83
C ARG A 63 -21.70 -5.52 7.98
N LEU A 64 -22.48 -5.21 6.94
CA LEU A 64 -23.92 -5.08 7.05
C LEU A 64 -24.68 -6.39 6.76
N GLN A 65 -24.16 -7.23 5.87
CA GLN A 65 -24.84 -8.46 5.48
C GLN A 65 -24.78 -9.52 6.60
N GLN A 66 -25.92 -10.16 6.83
CA GLN A 66 -26.08 -11.18 7.87
C GLN A 66 -25.98 -12.60 7.30
N ASP A 67 -26.32 -12.79 6.02
CA ASP A 67 -26.22 -14.11 5.37
C ASP A 67 -24.76 -14.49 5.08
N LEU A 68 -24.19 -15.34 5.95
CA LEU A 68 -22.81 -15.79 5.87
C LEU A 68 -22.50 -16.58 4.59
N PRO A 69 -23.36 -17.52 4.11
CA PRO A 69 -23.11 -18.22 2.84
C PRO A 69 -23.01 -17.30 1.63
N SER A 70 -23.90 -16.30 1.50
CA SER A 70 -23.80 -15.30 0.43
C SER A 70 -22.53 -14.46 0.55
N LEU A 71 -22.17 -14.04 1.77
CA LEU A 71 -20.92 -13.32 2.01
C LEU A 71 -19.69 -14.15 1.66
N GLN A 72 -19.66 -15.42 2.04
CA GLN A 72 -18.56 -16.33 1.74
C GLN A 72 -18.39 -16.50 0.23
N SER A 73 -19.49 -16.54 -0.52
CA SER A 73 -19.48 -16.62 -1.98
C SER A 73 -19.02 -15.32 -2.65
N ALA A 74 -19.20 -14.17 -2.00
CA ALA A 74 -18.78 -12.86 -2.49
C ALA A 74 -17.32 -12.51 -2.14
N LEU A 75 -16.72 -13.19 -1.16
CA LEU A 75 -15.32 -12.99 -0.80
C LEU A 75 -14.37 -13.49 -1.92
N PRO A 76 -13.21 -12.84 -2.11
CA PRO A 76 -12.19 -13.35 -3.00
C PRO A 76 -11.75 -14.77 -2.58
N PRO A 77 -11.76 -15.76 -3.49
CA PRO A 77 -11.53 -17.17 -3.14
C PRO A 77 -10.13 -17.43 -2.59
N ASP A 78 -9.16 -16.61 -2.99
CA ASP A 78 -7.75 -16.71 -2.60
C ASP A 78 -7.41 -15.86 -1.36
N MET A 79 -8.39 -15.23 -0.71
CA MET A 79 -8.18 -14.34 0.45
C MET A 79 -7.41 -15.02 1.59
N HIS A 80 -7.69 -16.29 1.85
CA HIS A 80 -7.02 -17.08 2.90
C HIS A 80 -5.51 -17.30 2.64
N THR A 81 -5.07 -17.16 1.39
CA THR A 81 -3.65 -17.32 1.00
C THR A 81 -2.86 -16.01 1.11
N LYS A 82 -3.53 -14.88 1.30
CA LYS A 82 -2.90 -13.55 1.29
C LYS A 82 -2.16 -13.30 2.59
N HIS A 83 -0.89 -12.93 2.50
CA HIS A 83 -0.10 -12.62 3.67
C HIS A 83 -0.46 -11.24 4.24
N ILE A 84 -0.86 -10.29 3.39
CA ILE A 84 -1.31 -8.96 3.81
C ILE A 84 -2.62 -8.64 3.09
N ILE A 85 -3.60 -8.16 3.84
CA ILE A 85 -4.88 -7.68 3.32
C ILE A 85 -5.15 -6.30 3.88
N PHE A 86 -5.24 -5.30 3.01
CA PHE A 86 -5.66 -3.94 3.34
C PHE A 86 -7.18 -3.83 3.26
N ILE A 87 -7.80 -3.32 4.32
CA ILE A 87 -9.25 -3.33 4.53
C ILE A 87 -9.67 -1.90 4.89
N PRO A 88 -10.24 -1.12 3.96
CA PRO A 88 -10.72 0.23 4.23
C PRO A 88 -12.01 0.14 5.05
N ILE A 89 -12.02 0.75 6.23
CA ILE A 89 -13.15 0.74 7.16
C ILE A 89 -13.93 2.05 7.01
N ASN A 90 -15.24 1.93 6.90
CA ASN A 90 -16.19 3.05 6.89
C ASN A 90 -17.31 2.81 7.89
N ASP A 91 -17.75 3.87 8.57
CA ASP A 91 -18.77 3.84 9.62
C ASP A 91 -20.20 4.01 9.12
N GLY A 92 -20.44 4.20 7.82
CA GLY A 92 -21.79 4.39 7.27
C GLY A 92 -22.73 3.22 7.56
N ASP A 93 -23.92 3.49 8.08
CA ASP A 93 -24.91 2.47 8.42
C ASP A 93 -25.99 2.23 7.35
N ASP A 94 -26.08 3.08 6.33
CA ASP A 94 -27.13 3.05 5.32
C ASP A 94 -26.57 2.99 3.90
N VAL A 95 -26.81 1.85 3.24
CA VAL A 95 -26.41 1.60 1.83
C VAL A 95 -27.40 2.18 0.82
N PHE A 96 -28.56 2.66 1.26
CA PHE A 96 -29.60 3.22 0.41
C PHE A 96 -29.54 4.75 0.30
N VAL A 97 -28.70 5.41 1.10
CA VAL A 97 -28.45 6.86 1.01
C VAL A 97 -27.55 7.15 -0.20
N GLN A 98 -28.08 7.90 -1.18
CA GLN A 98 -27.29 8.41 -2.29
C GLN A 98 -26.16 9.32 -1.77
N GLY A 99 -24.92 8.98 -2.10
CA GLY A 99 -23.72 9.68 -1.62
C GLY A 99 -23.04 9.00 -0.42
N GLY A 100 -23.62 7.93 0.12
CA GLY A 100 -23.10 7.19 1.27
C GLY A 100 -23.45 7.87 2.60
N SER A 101 -23.65 7.08 3.65
CA SER A 101 -24.00 7.59 4.99
C SER A 101 -22.81 7.63 5.96
N GLY A 102 -21.61 7.26 5.51
CA GLY A 102 -20.40 7.22 6.34
C GLY A 102 -19.81 8.58 6.58
N SER A 103 -19.31 8.80 7.80
CA SER A 103 -18.69 10.05 8.23
C SER A 103 -17.17 9.96 8.34
N HIS A 104 -16.61 8.75 8.41
CA HIS A 104 -15.19 8.56 8.67
C HIS A 104 -14.60 7.33 8.00
N TRP A 105 -13.34 7.46 7.55
CA TRP A 105 -12.54 6.37 6.99
C TRP A 105 -11.37 6.02 7.92
N SER A 106 -11.10 4.75 8.08
CA SER A 106 -9.88 4.24 8.73
C SER A 106 -9.36 2.99 8.02
N LEU A 107 -8.19 2.50 8.41
CA LEU A 107 -7.54 1.36 7.75
C LEU A 107 -7.29 0.23 8.75
N LEU A 108 -7.79 -0.95 8.40
CA LEU A 108 -7.45 -2.21 9.04
C LEU A 108 -6.55 -3.01 8.11
N VAL A 109 -5.50 -3.65 8.64
CA VAL A 109 -4.58 -4.49 7.88
C VAL A 109 -4.50 -5.87 8.54
N CYS A 110 -4.94 -6.90 7.83
CA CYS A 110 -4.72 -8.28 8.25
C CYS A 110 -3.32 -8.72 7.81
N SER A 111 -2.53 -9.23 8.76
CA SER A 111 -1.19 -9.78 8.53
C SER A 111 -1.16 -11.25 8.91
N ARG A 112 -0.74 -12.09 7.98
CA ARG A 112 -0.50 -13.52 8.19
C ARG A 112 0.98 -13.79 8.10
N THR A 113 1.52 -14.33 9.20
CA THR A 113 2.90 -14.81 9.23
C THR A 113 2.89 -16.32 9.36
N THR A 114 3.42 -17.01 8.36
CA THR A 114 3.61 -18.46 8.42
C THR A 114 4.76 -18.76 9.36
N ARG A 115 4.51 -19.57 10.41
CA ARG A 115 5.59 -20.22 11.15
C ARG A 115 6.09 -21.40 10.30
N GLY A 116 7.40 -21.61 10.24
CA GLY A 116 8.05 -22.53 9.30
C GLY A 116 7.44 -23.94 9.22
N ALA A 117 7.66 -24.61 8.09
CA ALA A 117 7.39 -26.03 7.81
C ALA A 117 6.04 -26.59 8.31
N GLY A 118 4.92 -26.02 7.84
CA GLY A 118 3.60 -26.66 7.93
C GLY A 118 2.75 -26.31 9.16
N LEU A 119 3.08 -25.25 9.90
CA LEU A 119 2.31 -24.79 11.05
C LEU A 119 1.29 -23.69 10.70
N THR A 120 0.30 -23.53 11.59
CA THR A 120 -0.76 -22.53 11.52
C THR A 120 -0.20 -21.11 11.37
N ALA A 121 -0.80 -20.30 10.48
CA ALA A 121 -0.43 -18.90 10.34
C ALA A 121 -0.84 -18.11 11.60
N ASP A 122 0.09 -17.31 12.12
CA ASP A 122 -0.26 -16.27 13.08
C ASP A 122 -0.93 -15.14 12.31
N VAL A 123 -2.17 -14.85 12.68
CA VAL A 123 -2.98 -13.78 12.09
C VAL A 123 -3.04 -12.64 13.09
N THR A 124 -2.70 -11.45 12.66
CA THR A 124 -2.77 -10.23 13.48
C THR A 124 -3.42 -9.13 12.67
N PHE A 125 -4.31 -8.37 13.30
CA PHE A 125 -4.93 -7.21 12.69
C PHE A 125 -4.25 -5.95 13.20
N HIS A 126 -3.85 -5.06 12.30
CA HIS A 126 -3.19 -3.79 12.60
C HIS A 126 -4.14 -2.66 12.22
N TYR A 127 -4.44 -1.77 13.15
CA TYR A 127 -5.44 -0.71 12.96
C TYR A 127 -4.80 0.68 12.97
N PHE A 128 -5.16 1.48 11.97
CA PHE A 128 -4.68 2.84 11.74
C PHE A 128 -5.87 3.77 11.54
N ASP A 129 -5.90 4.88 12.28
CA ASP A 129 -7.00 5.82 12.26
C ASP A 129 -6.47 7.25 12.50
N SER A 130 -6.74 8.14 11.55
CA SER A 130 -6.33 9.55 11.63
C SER A 130 -7.21 10.40 12.55
N ALA A 131 -8.28 9.84 13.14
CA ALA A 131 -9.17 10.55 14.06
C ALA A 131 -9.36 9.77 15.38
N ALA A 132 -8.27 9.57 16.12
CA ALA A 132 -8.26 9.07 17.49
C ALA A 132 -9.03 7.75 17.70
N ASN A 133 -8.93 6.83 16.74
CA ASN A 133 -9.61 5.52 16.75
C ASN A 133 -11.14 5.59 16.71
N ALA A 134 -11.72 6.66 16.13
CA ALA A 134 -13.17 6.82 15.98
C ALA A 134 -13.88 5.60 15.37
N ASN A 135 -13.24 4.91 14.41
CA ASN A 135 -13.83 3.75 13.73
C ASN A 135 -13.49 2.39 14.37
N TYR A 136 -12.93 2.35 15.60
CA TYR A 136 -12.45 1.10 16.19
C TYR A 136 -13.53 0.02 16.34
N GLN A 137 -14.74 0.38 16.77
CA GLN A 137 -15.83 -0.59 16.93
C GLN A 137 -16.29 -1.16 15.58
N VAL A 138 -16.27 -0.33 14.53
CA VAL A 138 -16.59 -0.74 13.16
C VAL A 138 -15.53 -1.72 12.65
N ALA A 139 -14.24 -1.41 12.87
CA ALA A 139 -13.14 -2.30 12.53
C ALA A 139 -13.23 -3.63 13.28
N LEU A 140 -13.64 -3.62 14.55
CA LEU A 140 -13.85 -4.83 15.36
C LEU A 140 -14.98 -5.71 14.78
N ALA A 141 -16.09 -5.11 14.34
CA ALA A 141 -17.19 -5.83 13.72
C ALA A 141 -16.80 -6.47 12.39
N VAL A 142 -16.12 -5.73 11.51
CA VAL A 142 -15.59 -6.25 10.24
C VAL A 142 -14.59 -7.39 10.49
N LYS A 143 -13.67 -7.19 11.45
CA LYS A 143 -12.70 -8.20 11.85
C LYS A 143 -13.39 -9.46 12.36
N ALA A 144 -14.39 -9.36 13.24
CA ALA A 144 -15.14 -10.51 13.74
C ALA A 144 -15.83 -11.29 12.60
N LYS A 145 -16.41 -10.58 11.61
CA LYS A 145 -17.00 -11.23 10.43
C LYS A 145 -15.96 -11.98 9.60
N LEU A 146 -14.79 -11.38 9.37
CA LEU A 146 -13.69 -12.03 8.66
C LEU A 146 -13.16 -13.25 9.39
N GLU A 147 -13.02 -13.17 10.72
CA GLU A 147 -12.63 -14.31 11.57
C GLU A 147 -13.60 -15.48 11.41
N MET A 148 -14.91 -15.21 11.37
CA MET A 148 -15.93 -16.24 11.14
C MET A 148 -15.82 -16.85 9.74
N LEU A 149 -15.70 -16.03 8.70
CA LEU A 149 -15.67 -16.47 7.31
C LEU A 149 -14.37 -17.22 6.94
N LEU A 150 -13.27 -16.92 7.63
CA LEU A 150 -11.96 -17.52 7.38
C LEU A 150 -11.60 -18.63 8.38
N GLY A 151 -12.45 -18.87 9.39
CA GLY A 151 -12.19 -19.89 10.42
C GLY A 151 -11.02 -19.53 11.36
N GLU A 152 -10.86 -18.25 11.67
CA GLU A 152 -9.72 -17.70 12.40
C GLU A 152 -10.14 -17.02 13.69
N SER A 153 -10.29 -17.78 14.77
CA SER A 153 -10.84 -17.23 16.01
C SER A 153 -9.82 -16.44 16.85
N HIS A 154 -10.31 -15.46 17.61
CA HIS A 154 -9.63 -14.80 18.75
C HIS A 154 -8.33 -14.05 18.43
N ARG A 155 -8.22 -13.43 17.26
CA ARG A 155 -7.05 -12.61 16.89
C ARG A 155 -7.15 -11.23 17.53
N GLN A 156 -6.03 -10.65 17.95
CA GLN A 156 -6.04 -9.30 18.51
C GLN A 156 -5.98 -8.24 17.40
N ILE A 157 -6.60 -7.09 17.66
CA ILE A 157 -6.34 -5.85 16.92
C ILE A 157 -5.23 -5.11 17.68
N ILE A 158 -4.13 -4.83 17.00
CA ILE A 158 -3.07 -3.93 17.46
C ILE A 158 -3.35 -2.55 16.87
N THR A 159 -3.77 -1.63 17.72
CA THR A 159 -3.95 -0.23 17.36
C THR A 159 -2.61 0.49 17.32
N HIS A 160 -2.32 1.18 16.21
CA HIS A 160 -1.07 1.93 16.04
C HIS A 160 -1.27 3.41 16.31
N SER A 161 -0.30 4.02 16.99
CA SER A 161 -0.15 5.47 16.95
C SER A 161 0.29 5.85 15.53
N CYS A 162 -0.46 6.75 14.90
CA CYS A 162 -0.20 7.21 13.54
C CYS A 162 -0.56 8.70 13.43
N PRO A 163 -0.10 9.38 12.36
CA PRO A 163 -0.42 10.77 12.11
C PRO A 163 -1.93 11.03 12.13
N GLN A 164 -2.32 12.10 12.82
CA GLN A 164 -3.72 12.49 13.01
C GLN A 164 -4.07 13.62 12.04
N GLN A 165 -5.30 13.62 11.55
CA GLN A 165 -5.82 14.71 10.73
C GLN A 165 -6.15 15.92 11.60
N GLU A 166 -5.94 17.12 11.07
CA GLU A 166 -6.27 18.38 11.77
C GLU A 166 -7.62 18.96 11.34
N ASN A 167 -8.35 18.27 10.46
CA ASN A 167 -9.62 18.70 9.89
C ASN A 167 -10.65 17.55 9.87
N GLY A 168 -11.88 17.82 9.41
CA GLY A 168 -12.96 16.83 9.36
C GLY A 168 -13.13 16.09 8.03
N TYR A 169 -12.16 16.12 7.11
CA TYR A 169 -12.40 15.62 5.74
C TYR A 169 -11.26 14.84 5.08
N ASP A 170 -10.06 14.80 5.68
CA ASP A 170 -8.90 14.13 5.09
C ASP A 170 -8.77 12.64 5.47
N CYS A 171 -9.68 12.07 6.27
CA CYS A 171 -9.60 10.67 6.70
C CYS A 171 -9.36 9.67 5.56
N GLY A 172 -10.10 9.81 4.44
CA GLY A 172 -9.89 8.98 3.25
C GLY A 172 -8.52 9.18 2.58
N VAL A 173 -7.95 10.39 2.66
CA VAL A 173 -6.60 10.67 2.16
C VAL A 173 -5.56 9.96 3.04
N PHE A 174 -5.74 9.98 4.36
CA PHE A 174 -4.85 9.26 5.29
C PHE A 174 -4.91 7.74 5.06
N VAL A 175 -6.09 7.16 4.79
CA VAL A 175 -6.21 5.73 4.41
C VAL A 175 -5.35 5.41 3.18
N ILE A 176 -5.41 6.24 2.13
CA ILE A 176 -4.59 6.09 0.93
C ILE A 176 -3.10 6.16 1.26
N LEU A 177 -2.68 7.14 2.06
CA LEU A 177 -1.27 7.34 2.42
C LEU A 177 -0.73 6.18 3.27
N PHE A 178 -1.49 5.72 4.27
CA PHE A 178 -1.12 4.58 5.10
C PHE A 178 -0.98 3.31 4.27
N ALA A 179 -1.96 3.03 3.39
CA ALA A 179 -1.91 1.87 2.50
C ALA A 179 -0.72 1.92 1.54
N ASP A 180 -0.43 3.09 0.93
CA ASP A 180 0.72 3.26 0.03
C ASP A 180 2.05 2.93 0.71
N ILE A 181 2.28 3.49 1.89
CA ILE A 181 3.53 3.32 2.64
C ILE A 181 3.70 1.88 3.09
N LEU A 182 2.67 1.29 3.70
CA LEU A 182 2.72 -0.07 4.21
C LEU A 182 2.88 -1.09 3.08
N ALA A 183 2.15 -0.93 1.97
CA ALA A 183 2.26 -1.81 0.82
C ALA A 183 3.67 -1.80 0.22
N ARG A 184 4.26 -0.62 0.02
CA ARG A 184 5.63 -0.48 -0.47
C ARG A 184 6.63 -1.07 0.50
N ARG A 185 6.55 -0.73 1.79
CA ARG A 185 7.44 -1.31 2.82
C ARG A 185 7.37 -2.83 2.85
N TYR A 186 6.21 -3.40 2.53
CA TYR A 186 6.01 -4.84 2.57
C TYR A 186 6.64 -5.53 1.35
N ALA A 187 6.42 -4.98 0.16
CA ALA A 187 7.16 -5.37 -1.04
C ALA A 187 8.68 -5.24 -0.82
N ASP A 188 9.09 -4.23 -0.05
CA ASP A 188 10.49 -3.96 0.23
C ASP A 188 11.16 -5.03 1.08
N LEU A 189 10.45 -5.56 2.07
CA LEU A 189 10.91 -6.65 2.96
C LEU A 189 11.15 -7.98 2.26
N ARG A 190 10.51 -8.19 1.11
CA ARG A 190 10.43 -9.49 0.45
C ARG A 190 11.38 -9.69 -0.70
N LEU A 191 12.08 -8.64 -1.14
CA LEU A 191 13.10 -8.83 -2.16
C LEU A 191 14.29 -9.59 -1.55
N PRO A 192 14.63 -10.80 -2.04
CA PRO A 192 15.87 -11.42 -1.65
C PRO A 192 17.04 -10.53 -2.10
N PRO A 193 18.16 -10.45 -1.34
CA PRO A 193 19.40 -9.93 -1.90
C PRO A 193 19.72 -10.76 -3.14
N ARG A 194 19.90 -10.10 -4.28
CA ARG A 194 20.21 -10.78 -5.54
C ARG A 194 21.48 -11.60 -5.33
N GLN A 195 21.44 -12.91 -5.56
CA GLN A 195 22.69 -13.67 -5.65
C GLN A 195 23.44 -13.17 -6.90
N PRO A 196 24.75 -12.92 -6.81
CA PRO A 196 25.53 -12.47 -7.94
C PRO A 196 25.34 -13.45 -9.09
N SER A 197 24.95 -12.95 -10.26
CA SER A 197 24.83 -13.75 -11.46
C SER A 197 26.18 -14.42 -11.74
N PRO A 198 26.23 -15.69 -12.19
CA PRO A 198 27.49 -16.26 -12.66
C PRO A 198 28.01 -15.36 -13.78
N GLN A 199 29.15 -14.73 -13.56
CA GLN A 199 29.79 -13.88 -14.56
C GLN A 199 30.14 -14.76 -15.76
N ASN A 200 29.41 -14.62 -16.86
CA ASN A 200 29.86 -15.14 -18.14
C ASN A 200 31.16 -14.42 -18.49
N GLY A 201 32.24 -15.20 -18.52
CA GLY A 201 33.59 -14.73 -18.70
C GLY A 201 33.71 -13.87 -19.95
N THR A 202 34.05 -12.60 -19.73
CA THR A 202 34.64 -11.77 -20.78
C THR A 202 35.93 -11.23 -20.22
N ARG A 203 37.05 -11.67 -20.80
CA ARG A 203 38.41 -11.26 -20.48
C ARG A 203 38.53 -9.74 -20.53
N SER A 204 38.79 -9.10 -19.39
CA SER A 204 39.31 -7.73 -19.33
C SER A 204 40.79 -7.78 -18.97
N VAL A 205 41.60 -7.23 -19.87
CA VAL A 205 43.06 -7.12 -19.79
C VAL A 205 43.42 -6.22 -18.59
N ALA A 206 44.26 -6.74 -17.69
CA ALA A 206 44.74 -6.01 -16.53
C ALA A 206 45.83 -5.00 -16.94
N ILE A 207 45.53 -3.70 -16.81
CA ILE A 207 46.58 -2.66 -16.75
C ILE A 207 46.97 -2.52 -15.28
N ARG A 208 48.20 -2.92 -14.96
CA ARG A 208 48.79 -2.77 -13.62
C ARG A 208 49.22 -1.32 -13.41
N TYR A 209 48.61 -0.66 -12.44
CA TYR A 209 49.25 0.44 -11.72
C TYR A 209 49.27 0.08 -10.23
N SER A 210 50.47 -0.01 -9.66
CA SER A 210 50.70 -0.19 -8.23
C SER A 210 51.26 1.11 -7.65
N PRO A 211 50.62 1.72 -6.65
CA PRO A 211 51.28 2.61 -5.70
C PRO A 211 51.54 1.89 -4.36
N PRO A 212 52.48 2.41 -3.54
CA PRO A 212 53.21 1.64 -2.54
C PRO A 212 52.42 1.38 -1.25
N LEU A 213 52.81 0.30 -0.57
CA LEU A 213 52.32 -0.12 0.73
C LEU A 213 52.68 0.91 1.82
N VAL A 214 51.67 1.36 2.56
CA VAL A 214 51.82 2.00 3.88
C VAL A 214 51.14 1.07 4.90
N PRO A 215 51.81 0.67 6.00
CA PRO A 215 51.21 -0.22 6.99
C PRO A 215 50.52 0.56 8.14
N ILE A 216 49.41 -0.03 8.63
CA ILE A 216 48.75 0.18 9.96
C ILE A 216 47.82 1.43 10.01
N ALA A 217 46.57 1.43 10.52
CA ALA A 217 45.87 0.60 11.49
C ALA A 217 44.35 0.55 11.22
N ALA A 218 43.71 -0.55 11.68
CA ALA A 218 42.29 -0.72 12.04
C ALA A 218 41.22 0.06 11.25
N GLY A 219 40.49 -0.63 10.37
CA GLY A 219 39.23 -0.13 9.82
C GLY A 219 38.70 -0.98 8.69
N TYR A 220 37.41 -1.31 8.76
CA TYR A 220 36.65 -2.11 7.79
C TYR A 220 37.00 -1.81 6.32
N SER A 221 37.39 -2.85 5.57
CA SER A 221 37.53 -2.79 4.12
C SER A 221 36.16 -2.81 3.45
N MET A 222 35.77 -1.70 2.81
CA MET A 222 34.69 -1.71 1.81
C MET A 222 35.20 -2.42 0.56
N LEU A 223 34.83 -3.69 0.39
CA LEU A 223 34.90 -4.36 -0.90
C LEU A 223 33.96 -3.64 -1.86
N ALA A 224 34.53 -2.89 -2.79
CA ALA A 224 33.86 -2.36 -3.95
C ALA A 224 33.35 -3.53 -4.81
N SER A 225 32.08 -3.91 -4.62
CA SER A 225 31.36 -4.80 -5.53
C SER A 225 31.02 -4.04 -6.81
N ALA A 226 31.52 -4.54 -7.94
CA ALA A 226 31.30 -4.00 -9.27
C ALA A 226 29.82 -4.09 -9.68
N ASN A 227 29.29 -2.94 -10.14
CA ASN A 227 28.02 -2.68 -10.84
C ASN A 227 27.19 -3.89 -11.32
N ASN A 228 26.06 -4.19 -10.64
CA ASN A 228 24.72 -4.46 -11.23
C ASN A 228 23.57 -4.86 -10.24
N ASP A 229 23.66 -4.55 -8.94
CA ASP A 229 22.64 -4.95 -7.93
C ASP A 229 21.58 -3.89 -7.59
N LEU A 230 21.31 -2.96 -8.51
CA LEU A 230 20.30 -1.91 -8.30
C LEU A 230 18.92 -2.39 -8.74
N ILE A 231 17.95 -2.36 -7.82
CA ILE A 231 16.55 -2.64 -8.12
C ILE A 231 15.84 -1.32 -8.38
N ARG A 232 15.23 -1.17 -9.57
CA ARG A 232 14.40 -0.02 -9.92
C ARG A 232 13.01 -0.18 -9.30
N ARG A 233 12.64 0.73 -8.41
CA ARG A 233 11.29 0.80 -7.83
C ARG A 233 10.58 2.08 -8.19
N VAL A 234 9.29 1.96 -8.50
CA VAL A 234 8.41 3.12 -8.67
C VAL A 234 8.39 3.87 -7.34
N MET A 235 8.72 5.16 -7.35
CA MET A 235 8.63 5.97 -6.15
C MET A 235 7.16 6.15 -5.73
N SER A 236 6.92 6.34 -4.43
CA SER A 236 5.60 6.78 -4.00
C SER A 236 5.27 8.09 -4.72
N PRO A 237 4.09 8.21 -5.36
CA PRO A 237 3.68 9.47 -5.96
C PRO A 237 3.43 10.55 -4.87
N PHE A 238 3.37 10.13 -3.61
CA PHE A 238 3.28 10.97 -2.43
C PHE A 238 4.63 11.32 -1.80
N ALA A 239 5.76 10.76 -2.26
CA ALA A 239 7.06 11.01 -1.65
C ALA A 239 7.36 12.52 -1.54
N VAL A 240 7.87 12.96 -0.39
CA VAL A 240 8.43 14.30 -0.22
C VAL A 240 9.81 14.29 -0.91
N PRO A 241 9.99 14.97 -2.05
CA PRO A 241 11.29 15.00 -2.70
C PRO A 241 12.29 15.73 -1.78
N ALA A 242 13.52 15.23 -1.71
CA ALA A 242 14.62 16.03 -1.18
C ALA A 242 14.74 17.30 -2.05
N ALA A 243 15.11 18.42 -1.44
CA ALA A 243 15.06 19.75 -2.07
C ALA A 243 15.72 19.82 -3.47
N ASP A 244 16.69 18.94 -3.75
CA ASP A 244 17.47 18.93 -5.00
C ASP A 244 17.36 17.61 -5.80
N ALA A 245 16.37 16.76 -5.53
CA ALA A 245 16.24 15.48 -6.24
C ALA A 245 15.50 15.65 -7.60
N PRO A 246 16.03 15.13 -8.72
CA PRO A 246 15.31 15.13 -10.00
C PRO A 246 13.98 14.36 -9.87
N ALA A 247 13.00 14.71 -10.70
CA ALA A 247 11.69 14.05 -10.78
C ALA A 247 11.82 12.63 -11.39
N VAL A 248 12.54 11.73 -10.73
CA VAL A 248 12.75 10.37 -11.20
C VAL A 248 11.54 9.52 -10.83
N LYS A 249 10.85 8.95 -11.83
CA LYS A 249 9.71 8.03 -11.63
C LYS A 249 10.10 6.77 -10.85
N TYR A 250 11.39 6.44 -10.85
CA TYR A 250 11.94 5.26 -10.21
C TYR A 250 13.16 5.64 -9.37
N ARG A 251 13.37 4.95 -8.24
CA ARG A 251 14.62 5.04 -7.49
C ARG A 251 15.30 3.69 -7.51
N GLU A 252 16.62 3.72 -7.70
CA GLU A 252 17.47 2.55 -7.68
C GLU A 252 17.90 2.27 -6.24
N PHE A 253 17.57 1.08 -5.74
CA PHE A 253 17.88 0.68 -4.38
C PHE A 253 18.89 -0.47 -4.38
N ARG A 254 19.87 -0.41 -3.46
CA ARG A 254 20.70 -1.56 -3.12
C ARG A 254 19.97 -2.37 -2.04
N PRO A 255 19.72 -3.68 -2.22
CA PRO A 255 19.04 -4.52 -1.23
C PRO A 255 19.66 -4.45 0.18
N ALA A 256 20.97 -4.25 0.28
CA ALA A 256 21.69 -4.08 1.55
C ALA A 256 21.30 -2.82 2.35
N MET A 257 20.66 -1.81 1.73
CA MET A 257 20.15 -0.61 2.41
C MET A 257 18.85 -0.87 3.18
N LEU A 258 18.21 -2.03 2.97
CA LEU A 258 16.96 -2.44 3.61
C LEU A 258 17.28 -3.50 4.68
N GLN A 259 17.88 -3.09 5.81
CA GLN A 259 18.16 -4.03 6.90
C GLN A 259 16.83 -4.62 7.41
N THR A 260 16.62 -5.92 7.16
CA THR A 260 15.39 -6.65 7.48
C THR A 260 15.00 -6.53 8.96
N ALA A 261 15.98 -6.39 9.86
CA ALA A 261 15.75 -6.23 11.30
C ALA A 261 15.17 -4.86 11.68
N VAL A 262 15.60 -3.78 11.02
CA VAL A 262 15.07 -2.42 11.24
C VAL A 262 13.64 -2.36 10.71
N ILE A 263 13.43 -2.83 9.47
CA ILE A 263 12.10 -2.82 8.87
C ILE A 263 11.15 -3.73 9.67
N ARG A 264 11.56 -4.90 10.17
CA ARG A 264 10.70 -5.73 11.03
C ARG A 264 10.26 -5.04 12.33
N ARG A 265 11.06 -4.11 12.87
CA ARG A 265 10.72 -3.35 14.10
C ARG A 265 9.91 -2.09 13.81
N THR A 266 10.06 -1.49 12.63
CA THR A 266 9.41 -0.20 12.28
C THR A 266 8.36 -0.32 11.20
N PHE A 267 8.08 -1.52 10.67
CA PHE A 267 7.19 -1.74 9.52
C PHE A 267 5.84 -1.06 9.74
N TRP A 268 5.23 -1.31 10.91
CA TRP A 268 3.92 -0.79 11.29
C TRP A 268 3.96 0.65 11.82
N TRP A 269 5.13 1.23 12.04
CA TRP A 269 5.26 2.58 12.57
C TRP A 269 5.21 3.61 11.43
N ILE A 270 4.23 4.50 11.45
CA ILE A 270 4.07 5.59 10.48
C ILE A 270 4.15 6.90 11.27
N ASP A 271 4.94 7.85 10.79
CA ASP A 271 5.05 9.18 11.40
C ASP A 271 4.76 10.30 10.40
N TYR A 272 4.59 11.53 10.87
CA TYR A 272 4.27 12.69 10.02
C TYR A 272 5.34 12.93 8.96
N GLY A 273 6.60 12.60 9.24
CA GLY A 273 7.70 12.69 8.28
C GLY A 273 7.61 11.70 7.11
N ASP A 274 6.83 10.62 7.25
CA ASP A 274 6.59 9.66 6.17
C ASP A 274 5.51 10.15 5.19
N LEU A 275 4.62 11.04 5.64
CA LEU A 275 3.45 11.48 4.89
C LEU A 275 3.73 12.78 4.14
N CYS A 276 3.22 12.89 2.92
CA CYS A 276 3.04 14.22 2.36
C CYS A 276 1.79 14.90 2.93
N ASN A 277 1.79 16.22 2.83
CA ASN A 277 0.61 17.04 3.08
C ASN A 277 -0.63 16.53 2.30
N PRO A 278 -1.82 16.44 2.91
CA PRO A 278 -3.04 15.93 2.27
C PRO A 278 -3.43 16.65 0.97
N ASN A 279 -3.25 17.97 0.90
CA ASN A 279 -3.52 18.73 -0.33
C ASN A 279 -2.55 18.37 -1.46
N LYS A 280 -1.30 18.00 -1.14
CA LYS A 280 -0.38 17.42 -2.13
C LYS A 280 -0.88 16.04 -2.57
N ALA A 281 -1.32 15.19 -1.64
CA ALA A 281 -1.85 13.86 -1.97
C ALA A 281 -3.08 13.94 -2.90
N ARG A 282 -4.02 14.85 -2.62
CA ARG A 282 -5.19 15.13 -3.47
C ARG A 282 -4.80 15.51 -4.90
N ARG A 283 -3.86 16.45 -5.06
CA ARG A 283 -3.35 16.85 -6.39
C ARG A 283 -2.66 15.70 -7.10
N THR A 284 -1.89 14.89 -6.38
CA THR A 284 -1.23 13.70 -6.92
C THR A 284 -2.24 12.67 -7.43
N LEU A 285 -3.27 12.36 -6.64
CA LEU A 285 -4.36 11.45 -7.04
C LEU A 285 -5.09 11.96 -8.27
N ARG A 286 -5.39 13.27 -8.32
CA ARG A 286 -6.03 13.89 -9.49
C ARG A 286 -5.18 13.72 -10.74
N LYS A 287 -3.87 13.98 -10.64
CA LYS A 287 -2.95 13.80 -11.75
C LYS A 287 -2.90 12.35 -12.24
N LEU A 288 -2.87 11.37 -11.32
CA LEU A 288 -2.90 9.95 -11.68
C LEU A 288 -4.18 9.58 -12.43
N ILE A 289 -5.34 10.08 -11.98
CA ILE A 289 -6.62 9.89 -12.66
C ILE A 289 -6.59 10.49 -14.07
N ASP A 290 -6.12 11.74 -14.20
CA ASP A 290 -6.06 12.44 -15.48
C ASP A 290 -5.12 11.70 -16.47
N GLU A 291 -3.98 11.18 -15.99
CA GLU A 291 -3.05 10.36 -16.79
C GLU A 291 -3.71 9.08 -17.33
N HIS A 292 -4.42 8.33 -16.48
CA HIS A 292 -5.09 7.09 -16.90
C HIS A 292 -6.31 7.35 -17.80
N CYS A 293 -7.00 8.47 -17.60
CA CYS A 293 -8.03 8.94 -18.53
C CYS A 293 -7.45 9.23 -19.92
N ALA A 294 -6.28 9.88 -19.99
CA ALA A 294 -5.64 10.25 -21.24
C ALA A 294 -5.14 9.03 -22.03
N ILE A 295 -4.60 8.01 -21.35
CA ILE A 295 -4.15 6.75 -21.98
C ILE A 295 -5.30 6.08 -22.74
N LYS A 296 -6.51 6.03 -22.17
CA LYS A 296 -7.69 5.43 -22.85
C LYS A 296 -8.24 6.25 -24.01
N ARG A 297 -7.94 7.55 -24.08
CA ARG A 297 -8.37 8.44 -25.17
C ARG A 297 -7.39 8.48 -26.34
N SER A 298 -6.21 7.85 -26.21
CA SER A 298 -5.29 7.70 -27.34
C SER A 298 -5.84 6.64 -28.29
N PRO A 299 -6.05 6.95 -29.59
CA PRO A 299 -6.35 5.93 -30.57
C PRO A 299 -5.20 4.93 -30.58
N LEU A 300 -5.52 3.63 -30.59
CA LEU A 300 -4.55 2.60 -30.93
C LEU A 300 -3.92 2.98 -32.28
N ILE A 301 -2.65 3.37 -32.27
CA ILE A 301 -1.83 3.60 -33.47
C ILE A 301 -1.44 2.25 -34.03
#